data_AF-A0A3S0H7X6-F1
#
_entry.id   AF-A0A3S0H7X6-F1
#
_cell.length_a   1.000
_cell.length_b   1.000
_cell.length_c   1.000
_cell.angle_alpha   90.00
_cell.angle_beta   90.00
_cell.angle_gamma   90.00
#
_symmetry.space_group_name_H-M   'P 1'
#
loop_
_entity.id
_entity.type
_entity.pdbx_description
1 polymer ?
#
loop_
_entity_poly.entity_id
_entity_poly.type
_entity_poly.pdbx_seq_one_letter_code
_entity_poly.pdbx_strand_id
1 'polypeptide(L)'
;MHFAPFRLAPRLGRNIPVEYFVLANLTNKGAVIGSLADHPISEAVVDGQGSSYRYVGVASRGIDGRYDVEALRPGEWIVQPGLVYALETKGG
;
A
#
# COMPACT_ATOMS: atom_id res chain seq x y z
N MET A 1 21.27 -15.97 10.76
CA MET A 1 19.94 -15.75 11.36
C MET A 1 20.04 -14.56 12.30
N HIS A 2 19.39 -13.43 11.97
CA HIS A 2 19.13 -12.35 12.92
C HIS A 2 17.93 -11.55 12.38
N PHE A 3 16.75 -11.85 12.93
CA PHE A 3 15.53 -11.07 12.73
C PHE A 3 15.59 -9.91 13.72
N ALA A 4 15.68 -8.68 13.22
CA ALA A 4 15.54 -7.51 14.08
C ALA A 4 14.08 -7.41 14.56
N PRO A 5 13.82 -7.20 15.86
CA PRO A 5 12.47 -6.97 16.35
C PRO A 5 11.99 -5.60 15.89
N PHE A 6 10.84 -5.58 15.21
CA PHE A 6 10.20 -4.38 14.70
C PHE A 6 9.85 -3.44 15.87
N ARG A 7 10.50 -2.28 15.92
CA ARG A 7 10.13 -1.19 16.84
C ARG A 7 8.96 -0.41 16.24
N LEU A 8 7.77 -0.65 16.78
CA LEU A 8 6.65 0.29 16.68
C LEU A 8 7.07 1.63 17.29
N ALA A 9 6.91 2.71 16.52
CA ALA A 9 6.96 4.07 17.06
C ALA A 9 5.67 4.80 16.62
N PRO A 10 4.71 5.03 17.53
CA PRO A 10 3.57 5.87 17.24
C PRO A 10 4.01 7.33 17.39
N ARG A 11 3.86 8.14 16.34
CA ARG A 11 3.82 9.60 16.49
C ARG A 11 2.49 10.10 15.96
N LEU A 12 1.59 10.29 16.92
CA LEU A 12 0.22 10.75 16.80
C LEU A 12 0.18 12.19 16.24
N GLY A 13 -0.40 12.35 15.04
CA GLY A 13 -0.87 13.63 14.49
C GLY A 13 -2.40 13.59 14.44
N ARG A 14 -3.04 14.49 15.19
CA ARG A 14 -4.45 14.41 15.62
C ARG A 14 -5.51 14.75 14.55
N ASN A 15 -5.26 14.48 13.27
CA ASN A 15 -6.27 14.66 12.21
C ASN A 15 -6.00 13.85 10.93
N ILE A 16 -5.25 12.76 11.02
CA ILE A 16 -5.06 11.86 9.88
C ILE A 16 -6.18 10.82 9.94
N PRO A 17 -7.03 10.67 8.90
CA PRO A 17 -8.03 9.62 8.86
C PRO A 17 -7.32 8.27 8.96
N VAL A 18 -7.70 7.50 9.99
CA VAL A 18 -7.59 6.04 10.13
C VAL A 18 -6.32 5.43 9.54
N GLU A 19 -5.37 5.10 10.42
CA GLU A 19 -4.41 4.00 10.29
C GLU A 19 -3.92 3.73 8.85
N TYR A 20 -2.71 4.21 8.51
CA TYR A 20 -1.96 3.67 7.38
C TYR A 20 -1.64 2.20 7.66
N PHE A 21 -2.57 1.31 7.36
CA PHE A 21 -2.30 -0.10 7.24
C PHE A 21 -1.43 -0.25 5.99
N VAL A 22 -0.11 -0.24 6.18
CA VAL A 22 0.78 -0.80 5.18
C VAL A 22 0.37 -2.26 5.05
N LEU A 23 -0.28 -2.61 3.94
CA LEU A 23 -0.58 -3.99 3.62
C LEU A 23 0.75 -4.75 3.55
N ALA A 24 1.06 -5.48 4.61
CA ALA A 24 2.22 -6.35 4.71
C ALA A 24 1.77 -7.79 4.44
N ASN A 25 2.66 -8.62 3.88
CA ASN A 25 2.38 -10.01 3.47
C ASN A 25 1.38 -10.14 2.31
N LEU A 26 1.42 -9.19 1.37
CA LEU A 26 0.68 -9.32 0.11
C LEU A 26 1.28 -10.43 -0.76
N THR A 27 0.41 -11.28 -1.27
CA THR A 27 0.78 -12.27 -2.29
C THR A 27 0.49 -11.70 -3.67
N ASN A 28 1.49 -11.69 -4.53
CA ASN A 28 1.34 -11.26 -5.93
C ASN A 28 0.33 -12.16 -6.64
N LYS A 29 -0.62 -11.55 -7.34
CA LYS A 29 -1.62 -12.23 -8.14
C LYS A 29 -1.61 -11.66 -9.56
N GLY A 30 -1.41 -12.55 -10.52
CA GLY A 30 -1.30 -12.16 -11.92
C GLY A 30 0.11 -11.76 -12.33
N ALA A 31 0.20 -10.99 -13.41
CA ALA A 31 1.46 -10.58 -14.00
C ALA A 31 2.14 -9.47 -13.19
N VAL A 32 3.48 -9.49 -13.19
CA VAL A 32 4.28 -8.32 -12.82
C VAL A 32 4.29 -7.38 -14.02
N ILE A 33 3.76 -6.18 -13.83
CA ILE A 33 3.55 -5.17 -14.88
C ILE A 33 4.58 -4.04 -14.84
N GLY A 34 5.50 -4.07 -13.88
CA GLY A 34 6.58 -3.09 -13.79
C GLY A 34 7.38 -3.21 -12.49
N SER A 35 8.17 -2.17 -12.20
CA SER A 35 8.93 -2.06 -10.95
C SER A 35 9.08 -0.60 -10.52
N LEU A 36 9.03 -0.34 -9.21
CA LEU A 36 9.28 0.96 -8.61
C LEU A 36 10.29 0.80 -7.47
N ALA A 37 11.42 1.52 -7.53
CA ALA A 37 12.48 1.45 -6.51
C ALA A 37 12.87 0.00 -6.14
N ASP A 38 13.16 -0.80 -7.16
CA ASP A 38 13.48 -2.24 -7.08
C ASP A 38 12.36 -3.13 -6.49
N HIS A 39 11.16 -2.58 -6.30
CA HIS A 39 9.99 -3.32 -5.88
C HIS A 39 9.12 -3.69 -7.11
N PRO A 40 8.79 -4.97 -7.33
CA PRO A 40 7.92 -5.37 -8.44
C PRO A 40 6.49 -4.83 -8.24
N ILE A 41 5.87 -4.41 -9.34
CA ILE A 41 4.48 -3.98 -9.39
C ILE A 41 3.68 -5.13 -10.00
N SER A 42 2.81 -5.75 -9.21
CA SER A 42 1.88 -6.76 -9.69
C SER A 42 0.58 -6.11 -10.13
N GLU A 43 -0.06 -6.63 -11.17
CA GLU A 43 -1.38 -6.13 -11.59
C GLU A 43 -2.42 -6.22 -10.46
N ALA A 44 -2.29 -7.25 -9.62
CA ALA A 44 -3.09 -7.45 -8.43
C ALA A 44 -2.28 -8.08 -7.29
N VAL A 45 -2.78 -7.90 -6.09
CA VAL A 45 -2.23 -8.47 -4.85
C VAL A 45 -3.36 -8.97 -3.98
N VAL A 46 -3.08 -9.98 -3.15
CA VAL A 46 -4.05 -10.54 -2.21
C VAL A 46 -3.49 -10.46 -0.79
N ASP A 47 -4.31 -10.05 0.16
CA ASP A 47 -3.94 -10.03 1.59
C ASP A 47 -4.09 -11.42 2.24
N GLY A 48 -3.67 -11.55 3.50
CA GLY A 48 -3.82 -12.80 4.26
C GLY A 48 -5.28 -13.20 4.57
N GLN A 49 -6.26 -12.32 4.33
CA GLN A 49 -7.69 -12.61 4.48
C GLN A 49 -8.35 -13.02 3.15
N GLY A 50 -7.60 -12.98 2.03
CA GLY A 50 -8.11 -13.30 0.71
C GLY A 50 -8.72 -12.11 -0.05
N SER A 51 -8.61 -10.89 0.48
CA SER A 51 -9.06 -9.68 -0.21
C SER A 51 -8.12 -9.38 -1.37
N SER A 52 -8.69 -9.19 -2.57
CA SER A 52 -7.95 -8.89 -3.79
C SER A 52 -7.89 -7.39 -4.01
N TYR A 53 -6.74 -6.86 -4.40
CA TYR A 53 -6.53 -5.46 -4.68
C TYR A 53 -5.85 -5.31 -6.05
N ARG A 54 -6.27 -4.33 -6.84
CA ARG A 54 -5.71 -4.05 -8.16
C ARG A 54 -4.81 -2.83 -8.12
N TYR A 55 -3.69 -2.88 -8.82
CA TYR A 55 -2.80 -1.73 -8.97
C TYR A 55 -3.51 -0.59 -9.71
N VAL A 56 -3.46 0.62 -9.15
CA VAL A 56 -4.11 1.81 -9.73
C VAL A 56 -3.17 2.99 -9.91
N GLY A 57 -1.96 2.95 -9.32
CA GLY A 57 -0.97 4.01 -9.56
C GLY A 57 0.13 4.10 -8.52
N VAL A 58 0.75 5.27 -8.45
CA VAL A 58 1.81 5.59 -7.49
C VAL A 58 1.40 6.86 -6.75
N ALA A 59 1.55 6.85 -5.43
CA ALA A 59 1.29 8.00 -4.59
C ALA A 59 2.40 9.04 -4.78
N SER A 60 1.98 10.27 -5.04
CA SER A 60 2.86 11.42 -5.05
C SER A 60 3.47 11.64 -3.67
N ARG A 61 4.70 12.15 -3.62
CA ARG A 61 5.33 12.60 -2.38
C ARG A 61 5.28 14.12 -2.31
N GLY A 62 4.88 14.65 -1.16
CA GLY A 62 4.98 16.07 -0.85
C GLY A 62 6.43 16.51 -0.67
N ILE A 63 6.63 17.82 -0.53
CA ILE A 63 7.94 18.44 -0.27
C ILE A 63 8.59 17.91 1.02
N ASP A 64 7.78 17.47 1.98
CA ASP A 64 8.22 16.87 3.24
C ASP A 64 8.61 15.38 3.11
N GLY A 65 8.52 14.82 1.90
CA GLY A 65 8.81 13.42 1.60
C GLY A 65 7.73 12.44 2.04
N ARG A 66 6.60 12.92 2.59
CA ARG A 66 5.46 12.08 2.94
C ARG A 66 4.59 11.83 1.72
N TYR A 67 3.90 10.70 1.68
CA TYR A 67 2.92 10.48 0.63
C TYR A 67 1.75 11.44 0.80
N ASP A 68 1.27 11.95 -0.34
CA ASP A 68 0.02 12.68 -0.39
C ASP A 68 -1.14 11.70 -0.28
N VAL A 69 -1.64 11.61 0.94
CA VAL A 69 -2.69 10.68 1.34
C VAL A 69 -4.07 11.27 1.15
N GLU A 70 -4.15 12.59 1.00
CA GLU A 70 -5.40 13.32 0.73
C GLU A 70 -5.83 13.11 -0.72
N ALA A 71 -4.90 12.75 -1.60
CA ALA A 71 -5.18 12.35 -2.98
C ALA A 71 -5.79 10.94 -3.13
N LEU A 72 -5.81 10.12 -2.07
CA LEU A 72 -6.37 8.77 -2.14
C LEU A 72 -7.91 8.78 -2.22
N ARG A 73 -8.45 7.94 -3.09
CA ARG A 73 -9.90 7.70 -3.16
C ARG A 73 -10.32 6.66 -2.11
N PRO A 74 -11.60 6.64 -1.70
CA PRO A 74 -12.11 5.58 -0.83
C PRO A 74 -11.84 4.18 -1.43
N GLY A 75 -11.21 3.30 -0.63
CA GLY A 75 -10.84 1.96 -1.05
C GLY A 75 -9.45 1.84 -1.69
N GLU A 76 -8.72 2.94 -1.86
CA GLU A 76 -7.31 2.96 -2.26
C GLU A 76 -6.37 2.88 -1.05
N TRP A 77 -5.27 2.18 -1.23
CA TRP A 77 -4.27 1.89 -0.20
C TRP A 77 -2.87 2.12 -0.73
N ILE A 78 -2.02 2.78 0.07
CA ILE A 78 -0.60 2.96 -0.26
C ILE A 78 0.21 1.80 0.32
N VAL A 79 0.95 1.12 -0.55
CA VAL A 79 1.92 0.08 -0.24
C VAL A 79 3.32 0.63 -0.51
N GLN A 80 4.26 0.39 0.40
CA GLN A 80 5.66 0.78 0.16
C GLN A 80 6.17 0.11 -1.14
N PRO A 81 6.90 0.83 -2.01
CA PRO A 81 7.55 2.13 -1.82
C PRO A 81 6.74 3.34 -2.35
N GLY A 82 5.41 3.25 -2.35
CA GLY A 82 4.49 4.29 -2.82
C GLY A 82 3.49 3.79 -3.86
N LEU A 83 3.33 2.49 -4.04
CA LEU A 83 2.33 1.91 -4.93
C LEU A 83 0.94 2.11 -4.35
N VAL A 84 -0.05 2.35 -5.22
CA VAL A 84 -1.45 2.49 -4.84
C VAL A 84 -2.22 1.30 -5.39
N TYR A 85 -2.94 0.63 -4.51
CA TYR A 85 -3.82 -0.48 -4.84
C TYR A 85 -5.23 -0.18 -4.38
N ALA A 86 -6.22 -0.46 -5.21
CA ALA A 86 -7.63 -0.34 -4.87
C ALA A 86 -8.23 -1.71 -4.55
N LEU A 87 -9.09 -1.78 -3.52
CA LEU A 87 -9.84 -3.00 -3.23
C LEU A 87 -10.67 -3.39 -4.46
N GLU A 88 -10.49 -4.63 -4.93
CA GLU A 88 -11.27 -5.19 -6.01
C GLU A 88 -12.65 -5.54 -5.46
N THR A 89 -13.56 -4.57 -5.48
CA THR A 89 -14.99 -4.82 -5.27
C THR A 89 -15.45 -5.74 -6.40
N LYS A 90 -15.79 -6.99 -6.06
CA LYS A 90 -16.61 -7.81 -6.94
C LYS A 90 -17.91 -7.04 -7.14
N GLY A 91 -18.09 -6.46 -8.32
CA GLY A 91 -19.36 -5.86 -8.70
C GLY A 91 -20.50 -6.80 -8.31
N GLY A 92 -21.45 -6.25 -7.55
CA GLY A 92 -22.71 -6.94 -7.23
C GLY A 92 -23.54 -7.22 -8.46
#